data_AF-A0A7D8UWW8-F1
#
_entry.id   AF-A0A7D8UWW8-F1
#
_cell.length_a   1.000
_cell.length_b   1.000
_cell.length_c   1.000
_cell.angle_alpha   90.00
_cell.angle_beta   90.00
_cell.angle_gamma   90.00
#
_symmetry.space_group_name_H-M   'P 1'
#
loop_
_entity.id
_entity.type
_entity.pdbx_description
1 polymer ?
#
loop_
_entity_poly.entity_id
_entity_poly.type
_entity_poly.pdbx_seq_one_letter_code
_entity_poly.pdbx_strand_id
1 'polypeptide(L)'
;MFNPTGLMDYCNYPQLLKLHGAYTFPFRRGAQLRPLLHLSKLYQNGDLMITPLEAFVNHTSFWGIEQTATWEEKTIDKLFWRGSTTGDAYTQPKNGRPNFDWRLSHRPRLHFLANRKDGDSNIWVERDKQLYHETWSNDELNQNYFDISLAGRPHQCDNDGTCEEMAKEIRFAGRVEPEEAIKYKYVIDVDGNGWSSRYHRLLASGSVVLKSTIYPEWNSDWLTPWVHYVPVQIDYSDLYDIMSFFVGPPDAPGKGNDDLAREIAANARKFTTEMWRWEDMQAYMFRFLLEYSRVASNDRDGYVYRG
;
A
#
# COMPACT_ATOMS: atom_id res chain seq x y z
N MET A 1 14.89 -3.40 -16.28
CA MET A 1 13.48 -3.12 -15.91
C MET A 1 13.37 -3.28 -14.40
N PHE A 2 12.81 -2.31 -13.69
CA PHE A 2 12.64 -2.36 -12.23
C PHE A 2 11.63 -3.46 -11.86
N ASN A 3 12.02 -4.39 -10.98
CA ASN A 3 11.13 -5.46 -10.51
C ASN A 3 10.70 -5.19 -9.06
N PRO A 4 9.48 -4.68 -8.82
CA PRO A 4 9.00 -4.36 -7.48
C PRO A 4 8.81 -5.61 -6.61
N THR A 5 8.48 -6.76 -7.20
CA THR A 5 8.24 -8.00 -6.43
C THR A 5 9.50 -8.56 -5.79
N GLY A 6 10.68 -8.35 -6.39
CA GLY A 6 11.95 -8.77 -5.81
C GLY A 6 12.27 -8.03 -4.50
N LEU A 7 11.73 -6.82 -4.31
CA LEU A 7 11.89 -6.04 -3.07
C LEU A 7 11.09 -6.60 -1.90
N MET A 8 10.16 -7.53 -2.17
CA MET A 8 9.30 -8.17 -1.17
C MET A 8 9.95 -9.43 -0.56
N ASP A 9 11.13 -9.82 -1.06
CA ASP A 9 11.86 -10.98 -0.60
C ASP A 9 12.71 -10.68 0.64
N TYR A 10 12.31 -11.19 1.80
CA TYR A 10 13.08 -11.01 3.03
C TYR A 10 14.46 -11.71 3.00
N CYS A 11 14.70 -12.63 2.07
CA CYS A 11 16.05 -13.21 1.89
C CYS A 11 17.03 -12.17 1.35
N ASN A 12 16.57 -11.29 0.46
CA ASN A 12 17.36 -10.19 -0.09
C ASN A 12 17.26 -8.93 0.78
N TYR A 13 16.14 -8.74 1.47
CA TYR A 13 15.82 -7.59 2.31
C TYR A 13 15.46 -8.02 3.74
N PRO A 14 16.43 -8.49 4.54
CA PRO A 14 16.17 -9.05 5.87
C PRO A 14 15.59 -8.04 6.87
N GLN A 15 15.67 -6.73 6.60
CA GLN A 15 14.99 -5.71 7.39
C GLN A 15 13.47 -5.88 7.41
N LEU A 16 12.87 -6.52 6.39
CA LEU A 16 11.43 -6.80 6.35
C LEU A 16 10.96 -7.61 7.57
N LEU A 17 11.83 -8.47 8.12
CA LEU A 17 11.55 -9.26 9.32
C LEU A 17 11.25 -8.40 10.57
N LYS A 18 11.76 -7.17 10.60
CA LYS A 18 11.54 -6.22 11.69
C LYS A 18 10.46 -5.19 11.38
N LEU A 19 10.31 -4.84 10.10
CA LEU A 19 9.50 -3.69 9.68
C LEU A 19 8.06 -4.05 9.30
N HIS A 20 7.74 -5.35 9.14
CA HIS A 20 6.44 -5.77 8.65
C HIS A 20 5.84 -6.91 9.48
N GLY A 21 4.62 -6.71 10.01
CA GLY A 21 3.97 -7.63 10.95
C GLY A 21 3.69 -9.05 10.42
N ALA A 22 3.72 -9.24 9.10
CA ALA A 22 3.69 -10.59 8.51
C ALA A 22 4.88 -11.47 8.96
N TYR A 23 6.03 -10.85 9.24
CA TYR A 23 7.30 -11.52 9.51
C TYR A 23 7.79 -11.37 10.96
N THR A 24 7.14 -10.55 11.79
CA THR A 24 7.55 -10.25 13.18
C THR A 24 7.31 -11.42 14.15
N PHE A 25 6.73 -12.53 13.69
CA PHE A 25 6.46 -13.70 14.51
C PHE A 25 7.73 -14.53 14.75
N PRO A 26 7.97 -15.00 15.99
CA PRO A 26 9.22 -15.65 16.41
C PRO A 26 9.27 -17.15 16.06
N PHE A 27 8.28 -17.65 15.31
CA PHE A 27 8.16 -19.06 14.97
C PHE A 27 8.10 -19.28 13.46
N ARG A 28 8.74 -20.35 13.02
CA ARG A 28 8.58 -20.84 11.64
C ARG A 28 7.19 -21.44 11.51
N ARG A 29 6.40 -20.92 10.58
CA ARG A 29 5.16 -21.58 10.17
C ARG A 29 5.55 -22.87 9.46
N GLY A 30 4.97 -23.99 9.85
CA GLY A 30 5.16 -25.25 9.13
C GLY A 30 4.67 -25.09 7.70
N ALA A 31 5.51 -25.41 6.72
CA ALA A 31 5.13 -25.37 5.31
C ALA A 31 4.75 -26.79 4.87
N GLN A 32 3.52 -26.94 4.38
CA GLN A 32 3.10 -28.12 3.64
C GLN A 32 2.64 -27.65 2.27
N LEU A 33 3.18 -28.25 1.21
CA LEU A 33 2.76 -27.92 -0.14
C LEU A 33 1.31 -28.40 -0.35
N ARG A 34 0.40 -27.44 -0.45
CA ARG A 34 -1.03 -27.65 -0.70
C ARG A 34 -1.50 -26.60 -1.71
N PRO A 35 -2.43 -26.92 -2.61
CA PRO A 35 -3.00 -25.95 -3.54
C PRO A 35 -4.00 -25.06 -2.79
N LEU A 36 -3.49 -24.04 -2.10
CA LEU A 36 -4.31 -23.07 -1.40
C LEU A 36 -4.58 -21.87 -2.31
N LEU A 37 -5.85 -21.46 -2.35
CA LEU A 37 -6.30 -20.30 -3.09
C LEU A 37 -6.34 -19.11 -2.14
N HIS A 38 -5.62 -18.04 -2.49
CA HIS A 38 -5.52 -16.85 -1.67
C HIS A 38 -5.69 -15.58 -2.51
N LEU A 39 -6.18 -14.51 -1.90
CA LEU A 39 -6.32 -13.21 -2.57
C LEU A 39 -4.99 -12.47 -2.73
N SER A 40 -4.06 -12.78 -1.83
CA SER A 40 -2.69 -12.29 -1.83
C SER A 40 -1.78 -13.29 -1.16
N LYS A 41 -0.47 -13.18 -1.40
CA LYS A 41 0.52 -14.09 -0.82
C LYS A 41 1.78 -13.35 -0.42
N LEU A 42 2.62 -13.99 0.40
CA LEU A 42 4.00 -13.53 0.60
C LEU A 42 4.85 -13.97 -0.59
N TYR A 43 5.98 -13.29 -0.83
CA TYR A 43 6.86 -13.59 -1.95
C TYR A 43 7.32 -15.06 -1.99
N GLN A 44 7.62 -15.64 -0.83
CA GLN A 44 8.14 -17.01 -0.69
C GLN A 44 7.02 -18.07 -0.74
N ASN A 45 5.76 -17.66 -0.77
CA ASN A 45 4.65 -18.58 -0.73
C ASN A 45 4.25 -19.09 -2.12
N GLY A 46 3.94 -20.39 -2.18
CA GLY A 46 3.43 -21.08 -3.36
C GLY A 46 1.91 -21.00 -3.55
N ASP A 47 1.22 -20.12 -2.83
CA ASP A 47 -0.23 -19.95 -2.92
C ASP A 47 -0.66 -19.52 -4.34
N LEU A 48 -1.82 -20.01 -4.77
CA LEU A 48 -2.44 -19.68 -6.05
C LEU A 48 -3.34 -18.46 -5.87
N MET A 49 -3.06 -17.39 -6.61
CA MET A 49 -3.77 -16.11 -6.46
C MET A 49 -5.11 -16.12 -7.19
N ILE A 50 -6.16 -15.69 -6.49
CA ILE A 50 -7.52 -15.52 -7.01
C ILE A 50 -7.96 -14.06 -6.88
N THR A 51 -8.96 -13.65 -7.66
CA THR A 51 -9.44 -12.27 -7.66
C THR A 51 -10.30 -11.96 -6.43
N PRO A 52 -10.14 -10.78 -5.80
CA PRO A 52 -10.89 -10.41 -4.60
C PRO A 52 -12.26 -9.80 -4.93
N LEU A 53 -13.30 -10.63 -4.88
CA LEU A 53 -14.67 -10.21 -5.21
C LEU A 53 -15.20 -9.17 -4.20
N GLU A 54 -14.81 -9.28 -2.93
CA GLU A 54 -15.29 -8.42 -1.84
C GLU A 54 -14.74 -6.98 -1.87
N ALA A 55 -13.73 -6.73 -2.70
CA ALA A 55 -13.06 -5.44 -2.80
C ALA A 55 -13.23 -4.78 -4.17
N PHE A 56 -13.98 -5.42 -5.07
CA PHE A 56 -14.31 -4.84 -6.36
C PHE A 56 -15.32 -3.72 -6.18
N VAL A 57 -15.04 -2.57 -6.78
CA VAL A 57 -15.97 -1.44 -6.85
C VAL A 57 -16.24 -1.11 -8.32
N ASN A 58 -17.52 -1.04 -8.69
CA ASN A 58 -17.88 -0.58 -10.03
C ASN A 58 -17.84 0.96 -10.10
N HIS A 59 -16.70 1.49 -10.56
CA HIS A 59 -16.44 2.93 -10.66
C HIS A 59 -17.27 3.67 -11.72
N THR A 60 -18.01 2.96 -12.57
CA THR A 60 -18.96 3.56 -13.51
C THR A 60 -20.40 3.55 -12.98
N SER A 61 -20.64 2.97 -11.80
CA SER A 61 -21.95 3.00 -11.13
C SER A 61 -22.17 4.34 -10.42
N PHE A 62 -23.43 4.65 -10.10
CA PHE A 62 -23.80 5.86 -9.34
C PHE A 62 -22.95 6.04 -8.07
N TRP A 63 -22.84 4.99 -7.25
CA TRP A 63 -22.05 5.01 -6.01
C TRP A 63 -20.53 5.03 -6.25
N GLY A 64 -20.07 4.43 -7.35
CA GLY A 64 -18.65 4.42 -7.68
C GLY A 64 -18.13 5.78 -8.11
N ILE A 65 -18.94 6.54 -8.85
CA ILE A 65 -18.57 7.88 -9.34
C ILE A 65 -18.35 8.85 -8.18
N GLU A 66 -19.15 8.77 -7.10
CA GLU A 66 -18.99 9.58 -5.89
C GLU A 66 -17.64 9.36 -5.18
N GLN A 67 -16.95 8.26 -5.47
CA GLN A 67 -15.61 7.93 -4.93
C GLN A 67 -14.47 8.30 -5.88
N THR A 68 -14.76 9.08 -6.93
CA THR A 68 -13.78 9.55 -7.90
C THR A 68 -13.85 11.06 -8.08
N ALA A 69 -12.71 11.68 -8.39
CA ALA A 69 -12.63 13.07 -8.81
C ALA A 69 -11.64 13.19 -9.96
N THR A 70 -11.84 14.16 -10.84
CA THR A 70 -10.82 14.57 -11.81
C THR A 70 -9.61 15.17 -11.09
N TRP A 71 -8.48 15.32 -11.78
CA TRP A 71 -7.27 15.87 -11.17
C TRP A 71 -7.49 17.32 -10.73
N GLU A 72 -8.21 18.09 -11.53
CA GLU A 72 -8.46 19.52 -11.35
C GLU A 72 -9.46 19.81 -10.21
N GLU A 73 -10.32 18.85 -9.87
CA GLU A 73 -11.25 18.95 -8.73
C GLU A 73 -10.55 18.71 -7.37
N LYS A 74 -9.33 18.17 -7.38
CA LYS A 74 -8.59 17.86 -6.15
C LYS A 74 -7.92 19.11 -5.61
N THR A 75 -8.14 19.37 -4.32
CA THR A 75 -7.78 20.63 -3.67
C THR A 75 -6.68 20.49 -2.62
N ILE A 76 -6.26 19.25 -2.30
CA ILE A 76 -5.26 19.00 -1.26
C ILE A 76 -4.06 18.24 -1.83
N ASP A 77 -2.89 18.88 -1.83
CA ASP A 77 -1.62 18.34 -2.34
C ASP A 77 -0.85 17.51 -1.29
N LYS A 78 -1.54 16.99 -0.27
CA LYS A 78 -0.94 16.18 0.79
C LYS A 78 -1.12 14.69 0.52
N LEU A 79 -0.16 13.89 0.96
CA LEU A 79 -0.28 12.44 1.02
C LEU A 79 -1.27 12.06 2.11
N PHE A 80 -2.35 11.40 1.72
CA PHE A 80 -3.43 11.04 2.62
C PHE A 80 -3.45 9.57 2.99
N TRP A 81 -3.73 9.30 4.28
CA TRP A 81 -4.12 7.98 4.75
C TRP A 81 -4.92 8.02 6.05
N ARG A 82 -5.97 7.20 6.09
CA ARG A 82 -6.66 6.80 7.32
C ARG A 82 -6.84 5.29 7.31
N GLY A 83 -6.39 4.65 8.38
CA GLY A 83 -6.49 3.20 8.53
C GLY A 83 -6.45 2.78 9.99
N SER A 84 -7.04 1.62 10.27
CA SER A 84 -6.92 1.02 11.61
C SER A 84 -5.55 0.38 11.79
N THR A 85 -5.26 -0.09 13.01
CA THR A 85 -3.99 -0.74 13.39
C THR A 85 -3.81 -2.14 12.79
N THR A 86 -4.54 -2.53 11.73
CA THR A 86 -4.38 -3.88 11.17
C THR A 86 -2.95 -4.16 10.68
N GLY A 87 -2.55 -5.44 10.61
CA GLY A 87 -1.32 -5.85 9.93
C GLY A 87 -0.19 -6.37 10.82
N ASP A 88 -0.43 -6.44 12.12
CA ASP A 88 0.41 -7.16 13.06
C ASP A 88 -0.47 -7.73 14.18
N ALA A 89 0.06 -8.69 14.93
CA ALA A 89 -0.45 -8.98 16.26
C ALA A 89 0.42 -8.20 17.24
N TYR A 90 -0.09 -7.18 17.92
CA TYR A 90 0.71 -6.38 18.84
C TYR A 90 0.76 -7.03 20.21
N THR A 91 1.94 -7.00 20.83
CA THR A 91 2.17 -7.61 22.14
C THR A 91 3.33 -6.90 22.83
N GLN A 92 3.39 -7.01 24.13
CA GLN A 92 4.54 -6.64 24.94
C GLN A 92 5.69 -7.61 24.67
N PRO A 93 6.96 -7.14 24.68
CA PRO A 93 8.11 -8.00 24.36
C PRO A 93 8.17 -9.30 25.21
N LYS A 94 7.63 -9.25 26.43
CA LYS A 94 7.61 -10.35 27.39
C LYS A 94 6.73 -11.54 26.96
N ASN A 95 5.85 -11.38 25.97
CA ASN A 95 4.92 -12.40 25.50
C ASN A 95 5.49 -13.23 24.33
N GLY A 96 6.66 -13.80 24.54
CA GLY A 96 7.30 -14.69 23.56
C GLY A 96 7.94 -13.98 22.36
N ARG A 97 7.96 -12.66 22.34
CA ARG A 97 8.62 -11.83 21.31
C ARG A 97 9.57 -10.80 21.93
N PRO A 98 10.71 -11.21 22.52
CA PRO A 98 11.55 -10.36 23.36
C PRO A 98 12.15 -9.13 22.67
N ASN A 99 12.28 -9.15 21.33
CA ASN A 99 12.83 -8.05 20.54
C ASN A 99 11.76 -7.31 19.69
N PHE A 100 10.48 -7.56 19.97
CA PHE A 100 9.40 -6.96 19.21
C PHE A 100 9.03 -5.60 19.78
N ASP A 101 9.01 -4.60 18.91
CA ASP A 101 8.49 -3.27 19.19
C ASP A 101 7.41 -2.95 18.17
N TRP A 102 6.17 -2.84 18.62
CA TRP A 102 5.02 -2.56 17.76
C TRP A 102 5.15 -1.22 17.03
N ARG A 103 5.97 -0.29 17.53
CA ARG A 103 6.25 1.00 16.89
C ARG A 103 6.96 0.85 15.55
N LEU A 104 7.69 -0.26 15.36
CA LEU A 104 8.39 -0.57 14.11
C LEU A 104 7.49 -1.23 13.06
N SER A 105 6.33 -1.77 13.45
CA SER A 105 5.36 -2.34 12.54
C SER A 105 4.89 -1.30 11.51
N HIS A 106 4.59 -1.74 10.29
CA HIS A 106 4.43 -0.86 9.13
C HIS A 106 3.34 0.24 9.29
N ARG A 107 2.22 0.02 10.00
CA ARG A 107 1.21 1.09 10.20
C ARG A 107 1.52 2.04 11.34
N PRO A 108 1.88 1.58 12.56
CA PRO A 108 2.35 2.48 13.61
C PRO A 108 3.54 3.33 13.16
N ARG A 109 4.50 2.73 12.46
CA ARG A 109 5.69 3.46 11.98
C ARG A 109 5.35 4.55 10.97
N LEU A 110 4.42 4.29 10.05
CA LEU A 110 3.91 5.31 9.14
C LEU A 110 3.25 6.46 9.90
N HIS A 111 2.44 6.15 10.92
CA HIS A 111 1.82 7.19 11.75
C HIS A 111 2.87 8.04 12.46
N PHE A 112 3.88 7.43 13.09
CA PHE A 112 4.93 8.17 13.77
C PHE A 112 5.78 9.01 12.82
N LEU A 113 6.17 8.47 11.66
CA LEU A 113 6.88 9.23 10.63
C LEU A 113 6.10 10.48 10.25
N ALA A 114 4.79 10.35 10.01
CA ALA A 114 3.98 11.46 9.53
C ALA A 114 3.52 12.47 10.59
N ASN A 115 3.74 12.17 11.88
CA ASN A 115 3.29 13.01 12.99
C ASN A 115 4.43 13.44 13.94
N ARG A 116 5.67 13.00 13.70
CA ARG A 116 6.84 13.46 14.47
C ARG A 116 7.10 14.95 14.24
N LYS A 117 7.63 15.63 15.25
CA LYS A 117 7.95 17.06 15.19
C LYS A 117 9.42 17.36 15.44
N ASP A 118 10.11 16.41 16.05
CA ASP A 118 11.48 16.52 16.49
C ASP A 118 12.46 16.02 15.42
N GLY A 119 13.63 16.66 15.41
CA GLY A 119 14.72 16.37 14.50
C GLY A 119 14.49 16.88 13.08
N ASP A 120 15.47 16.61 12.24
CA ASP A 120 15.52 17.06 10.86
C ASP A 120 15.66 15.86 9.92
N SER A 121 15.24 16.04 8.68
CA SER A 121 15.47 15.10 7.58
C SER A 121 16.14 15.82 6.43
N ASN A 122 17.05 15.11 5.76
CA ASN A 122 17.58 15.60 4.51
C ASN A 122 16.75 15.04 3.36
N ILE A 123 16.35 15.92 2.45
CA ILE A 123 15.50 15.57 1.32
C ILE A 123 16.09 16.11 0.03
N TRP A 124 15.76 15.47 -1.08
CA TRP A 124 16.00 15.98 -2.41
C TRP A 124 14.98 17.04 -2.78
N VAL A 125 15.46 18.21 -3.17
CA VAL A 125 14.64 19.30 -3.69
C VAL A 125 15.14 19.70 -5.07
N GLU A 126 14.20 20.03 -5.95
CA GLU A 126 14.53 20.59 -7.26
C GLU A 126 14.43 22.12 -7.22
N ARG A 127 15.52 22.81 -7.54
CA ARG A 127 15.55 24.28 -7.72
C ARG A 127 16.20 24.59 -9.05
N ASP A 128 15.56 25.43 -9.86
CA ASP A 128 16.06 25.84 -11.18
C ASP A 128 16.54 24.67 -12.06
N LYS A 129 15.80 23.54 -12.02
CA LYS A 129 16.11 22.28 -12.73
C LYS A 129 17.39 21.56 -12.27
N GLN A 130 17.83 21.81 -11.05
CA GLN A 130 18.94 21.12 -10.39
C GLN A 130 18.47 20.51 -9.07
N LEU A 131 19.05 19.36 -8.73
CA LEU A 131 18.74 18.65 -7.48
C LEU A 131 19.73 19.05 -6.38
N TYR A 132 19.18 19.45 -5.24
CA TYR A 132 19.93 19.77 -4.04
C TYR A 132 19.47 18.88 -2.89
N HIS A 133 20.39 18.63 -1.97
CA HIS A 133 20.09 17.92 -0.73
C HIS A 133 20.00 18.96 0.38
N GLU A 134 18.79 19.17 0.89
CA GLU A 134 18.49 20.21 1.88
C GLU A 134 17.97 19.59 3.16
N THR A 135 18.36 20.19 4.29
CA THR A 135 17.93 19.78 5.62
C THR A 135 16.70 20.59 6.03
N TRP A 136 15.63 19.88 6.40
CA TRP A 136 14.37 20.48 6.82
C TRP A 136 13.92 19.88 8.15
N SER A 137 13.23 20.68 8.96
CA SER A 137 12.64 20.17 10.20
C SER A 137 11.52 19.17 9.89
N ASN A 138 11.42 18.10 10.67
CA ASN A 138 10.39 17.09 10.44
C ASN A 138 8.97 17.66 10.65
N ASP A 139 8.79 18.62 11.55
CA ASP A 139 7.50 19.30 11.76
C ASP A 139 7.05 20.04 10.49
N GLU A 140 7.96 20.76 9.83
CA GLU A 140 7.67 21.49 8.59
C GLU A 140 7.36 20.54 7.42
N LEU A 141 8.16 19.47 7.26
CA LEU A 141 7.91 18.45 6.25
C LEU A 141 6.53 17.78 6.44
N ASN A 142 6.22 17.38 7.67
CA ASN A 142 4.96 16.71 7.98
C ASN A 142 3.75 17.65 7.81
N GLN A 143 3.88 18.92 8.20
CA GLN A 143 2.82 19.92 8.00
C GLN A 143 2.55 20.23 6.53
N ASN A 144 3.57 20.17 5.67
CA ASN A 144 3.40 20.46 4.24
C ASN A 144 2.97 19.22 3.45
N TYR A 145 3.53 18.05 3.74
CA TYR A 145 3.38 16.88 2.87
C TYR A 145 2.32 15.89 3.32
N PHE A 146 2.01 15.78 4.61
CA PHE A 146 1.25 14.64 5.10
C PHE A 146 -0.07 15.01 5.76
N ASP A 147 -1.06 14.17 5.49
CA ASP A 147 -2.29 14.04 6.24
C ASP A 147 -2.56 12.55 6.51
N ILE A 148 -1.75 11.98 7.39
CA ILE A 148 -1.69 10.54 7.65
C ILE A 148 -1.92 10.29 9.13
N SER A 149 -2.88 9.42 9.44
CA SER A 149 -3.08 8.99 10.82
C SER A 149 -3.71 7.61 10.92
N LEU A 150 -3.33 6.88 11.97
CA LEU A 150 -4.14 5.79 12.47
C LEU A 150 -5.51 6.32 12.89
N ALA A 151 -6.56 5.58 12.57
CA ALA A 151 -7.94 6.00 12.74
C ALA A 151 -8.71 5.05 13.67
N GLY A 152 -9.63 5.62 14.45
CA GLY A 152 -10.46 4.88 15.39
C GLY A 152 -9.74 4.62 16.72
N ARG A 153 -9.45 3.35 17.03
CA ARG A 153 -8.84 2.94 18.30
C ARG A 153 -7.84 1.80 18.08
N PRO A 154 -6.90 1.59 19.02
CA PRO A 154 -6.05 0.40 19.01
C PRO A 154 -6.88 -0.88 18.96
N HIS A 155 -6.42 -1.85 18.16
CA HIS A 155 -6.92 -3.22 18.14
C HIS A 155 -5.83 -4.16 17.63
N GLN A 156 -6.10 -5.48 17.65
CA GLN A 156 -5.12 -6.55 17.40
C GLN A 156 -3.95 -6.60 18.41
N CYS A 157 -4.22 -6.17 19.64
CA CYS A 157 -3.30 -6.33 20.75
C CYS A 157 -3.63 -7.59 21.55
N ASP A 158 -2.61 -8.22 22.13
CA ASP A 158 -2.78 -9.15 23.23
C ASP A 158 -3.31 -8.43 24.48
N ASN A 159 -3.91 -9.19 25.40
CA ASN A 159 -4.41 -8.65 26.67
C ASN A 159 -3.28 -8.48 27.70
N ASP A 160 -2.36 -7.55 27.42
CA ASP A 160 -1.11 -7.37 28.16
C ASP A 160 -0.73 -5.89 28.41
N GLY A 161 -1.64 -4.96 28.12
CA GLY A 161 -1.38 -3.52 28.22
C GLY A 161 -0.92 -2.85 26.93
N THR A 162 -0.68 -3.59 25.84
CA THR A 162 -0.18 -3.02 24.57
C THR A 162 -1.14 -2.02 23.95
N CYS A 163 -2.45 -2.28 23.97
CA CYS A 163 -3.43 -1.35 23.41
C CYS A 163 -3.57 -0.08 24.27
N GLU A 164 -3.43 -0.19 25.59
CA GLU A 164 -3.43 0.94 26.52
C GLU A 164 -2.17 1.81 26.34
N GLU A 165 -1.01 1.19 26.10
CA GLU A 165 0.22 1.89 25.75
C GLU A 165 0.06 2.62 24.40
N MET A 166 -0.43 1.91 23.38
CA MET A 166 -0.67 2.48 22.05
C MET A 166 -1.66 3.66 22.11
N ALA A 167 -2.73 3.56 22.89
CA ALA A 167 -3.71 4.63 23.08
C ALA A 167 -3.12 5.90 23.74
N LYS A 168 -2.04 5.77 24.51
CA LYS A 168 -1.35 6.90 25.14
C LYS A 168 -0.39 7.59 24.19
N GLU A 169 0.24 6.84 23.28
CA GLU A 169 1.27 7.35 22.38
C GLU A 169 0.73 7.84 21.04
N ILE A 170 -0.37 7.26 20.56
CA ILE A 170 -0.96 7.59 19.26
C ILE A 170 -2.21 8.42 19.46
N ARG A 171 -2.22 9.60 18.83
CA ARG A 171 -3.45 10.38 18.66
C ARG A 171 -4.22 9.84 17.46
N PHE A 172 -5.20 8.99 17.73
CA PHE A 172 -6.06 8.45 16.68
C PHE A 172 -6.97 9.53 16.08
N ALA A 173 -7.06 9.55 14.75
CA ALA A 173 -7.97 10.41 14.02
C ALA A 173 -9.36 9.75 13.85
N GLY A 174 -10.34 10.55 13.42
CA GLY A 174 -11.60 10.03 12.92
C GLY A 174 -11.41 9.17 11.67
N ARG A 175 -12.37 8.28 11.42
CA ARG A 175 -12.49 7.63 10.11
C ARG A 175 -12.90 8.68 9.08
N VAL A 176 -12.46 8.49 7.85
CA VAL A 176 -12.77 9.33 6.70
C VAL A 176 -13.33 8.41 5.64
N GLU A 177 -14.49 8.76 5.12
CA GLU A 177 -15.16 7.99 4.08
C GLU A 177 -14.47 8.20 2.72
N PRO A 178 -14.53 7.23 1.80
CA PRO A 178 -13.86 7.34 0.49
C PRO A 178 -14.23 8.62 -0.27
N GLU A 179 -15.50 9.03 -0.22
CA GLU A 179 -16.05 10.23 -0.89
C GLU A 179 -15.43 11.52 -0.34
N GLU A 180 -15.02 11.55 0.93
CA GLU A 180 -14.32 12.69 1.52
C GLU A 180 -12.83 12.71 1.17
N ALA A 181 -12.24 11.53 0.91
CA ALA A 181 -10.83 11.37 0.58
C ALA A 181 -10.50 11.72 -0.89
N ILE A 182 -11.51 11.86 -1.76
CA ILE A 182 -11.28 12.14 -3.19
C ILE A 182 -10.64 13.50 -3.43
N LYS A 183 -10.70 14.44 -2.47
CA LYS A 183 -10.11 15.78 -2.56
C LYS A 183 -8.57 15.79 -2.50
N TYR A 184 -7.95 14.70 -2.09
CA TYR A 184 -6.49 14.58 -2.00
C TYR A 184 -5.90 14.09 -3.31
N LYS A 185 -4.85 14.76 -3.80
CA LYS A 185 -4.11 14.35 -4.99
C LYS A 185 -3.29 13.08 -4.80
N TYR A 186 -2.81 12.83 -3.57
CA TYR A 186 -1.92 11.72 -3.27
C TYR A 186 -2.52 10.86 -2.15
N VAL A 187 -2.51 9.54 -2.32
CA VAL A 187 -2.97 8.57 -1.32
C VAL A 187 -1.94 7.46 -1.20
N ILE A 188 -1.65 7.00 0.03
CA ILE A 188 -0.76 5.86 0.22
C ILE A 188 -1.58 4.58 0.46
N ASP A 189 -1.27 3.51 -0.28
CA ASP A 189 -1.77 2.17 -0.07
C ASP A 189 -0.75 1.37 0.74
N VAL A 190 -1.19 0.83 1.87
CA VAL A 190 -0.34 0.12 2.83
C VAL A 190 -1.04 -1.14 3.27
N ASP A 191 -0.27 -2.21 3.34
CA ASP A 191 -0.68 -3.54 3.78
C ASP A 191 -1.43 -3.53 5.11
N GLY A 192 -2.32 -4.50 5.27
CA GLY A 192 -2.93 -4.84 6.54
C GLY A 192 -2.46 -6.22 6.98
N ASN A 193 -3.40 -7.06 7.41
CA ASN A 193 -3.10 -8.47 7.70
C ASN A 193 -2.65 -9.25 6.44
N GLY A 194 -3.02 -8.73 5.27
CA GLY A 194 -2.62 -9.17 3.95
C GLY A 194 -2.55 -7.94 3.04
N TRP A 195 -2.91 -8.13 1.78
CA TRP A 195 -3.13 -7.04 0.84
C TRP A 195 -4.19 -6.02 1.30
N SER A 196 -4.19 -4.85 0.65
CA SER A 196 -5.13 -3.78 0.92
C SER A 196 -6.35 -3.87 -0.01
N SER A 197 -7.52 -4.19 0.56
CA SER A 197 -8.82 -4.18 -0.15
C SER A 197 -9.23 -2.82 -0.70
N ARG A 198 -8.46 -1.77 -0.44
CA ARG A 198 -8.70 -0.41 -0.93
C ARG A 198 -8.03 -0.18 -2.29
N TYR A 199 -7.08 -1.01 -2.69
CA TYR A 199 -6.19 -0.69 -3.79
C TYR A 199 -6.92 -0.43 -5.11
N HIS A 200 -7.93 -1.24 -5.44
CA HIS A 200 -8.77 -1.04 -6.62
C HIS A 200 -9.45 0.34 -6.64
N ARG A 201 -10.12 0.72 -5.55
CA ARG A 201 -10.79 2.04 -5.48
C ARG A 201 -9.82 3.20 -5.43
N LEU A 202 -8.64 3.03 -4.82
CA LEU A 202 -7.63 4.08 -4.77
C LEU A 202 -7.09 4.38 -6.18
N LEU A 203 -6.80 3.35 -6.98
CA LEU A 203 -6.35 3.54 -8.37
C LEU A 203 -7.43 4.21 -9.25
N ALA A 204 -8.71 3.95 -8.99
CA ALA A 204 -9.82 4.55 -9.74
C ALA A 204 -10.18 5.98 -9.30
N SER A 205 -9.80 6.39 -8.09
CA SER A 205 -10.19 7.66 -7.45
C SER A 205 -9.72 8.92 -8.19
N GLY A 206 -8.80 8.77 -9.14
CA GLY A 206 -8.11 9.86 -9.84
C GLY A 206 -6.93 10.44 -9.06
N SER A 207 -6.59 9.90 -7.89
CA SER A 207 -5.40 10.27 -7.11
C SER A 207 -4.18 9.45 -7.53
N VAL A 208 -2.97 9.97 -7.30
CA VAL A 208 -1.75 9.16 -7.38
C VAL A 208 -1.70 8.23 -6.18
N VAL A 209 -1.57 6.93 -6.45
CA VAL A 209 -1.41 5.92 -5.42
C VAL A 209 0.07 5.67 -5.18
N LEU A 210 0.53 5.93 -3.95
CA LEU A 210 1.83 5.53 -3.45
C LEU A 210 1.66 4.14 -2.80
N LYS A 211 2.31 3.09 -3.31
CA LYS A 211 2.09 1.72 -2.80
C LYS A 211 3.31 1.21 -2.03
N SER A 212 3.10 0.85 -0.76
CA SER A 212 4.07 0.16 0.08
C SER A 212 3.51 -1.21 0.46
N THR A 213 4.04 -2.28 -0.15
CA THR A 213 3.52 -3.64 0.04
C THR A 213 4.60 -4.72 -0.02
N ILE A 214 4.38 -5.80 0.72
CA ILE A 214 5.09 -7.08 0.57
C ILE A 214 4.20 -8.21 0.02
N TYR A 215 2.94 -7.89 -0.32
CA TYR A 215 1.96 -8.86 -0.78
C TYR A 215 1.70 -8.68 -2.27
N PRO A 216 2.30 -9.52 -3.13
CA PRO A 216 1.82 -9.65 -4.49
C PRO A 216 0.33 -10.01 -4.51
N GLU A 217 -0.37 -9.33 -5.40
CA GLU A 217 -1.78 -9.51 -5.74
C GLU A 217 -1.90 -10.14 -7.13
N TRP A 218 -3.08 -10.70 -7.46
CA TRP A 218 -3.38 -11.38 -8.72
C TRP A 218 -3.07 -10.59 -10.00
N ASN A 219 -3.00 -9.27 -9.93
CA ASN A 219 -2.75 -8.34 -11.03
C ASN A 219 -1.39 -7.62 -10.94
N SER A 220 -0.50 -8.05 -10.04
CA SER A 220 0.80 -7.39 -9.82
C SER A 220 1.69 -7.38 -11.06
N ASP A 221 1.53 -8.36 -11.95
CA ASP A 221 2.26 -8.43 -13.22
C ASP A 221 1.69 -7.48 -14.29
N TRP A 222 0.49 -6.93 -14.09
CA TRP A 222 -0.17 -6.03 -15.04
C TRP A 222 0.07 -4.56 -14.66
N LEU A 223 0.15 -4.28 -13.36
CA LEU A 223 0.38 -2.93 -12.84
C LEU A 223 1.88 -2.58 -12.86
N THR A 224 2.27 -1.71 -13.78
CA THR A 224 3.64 -1.20 -13.89
C THR A 224 3.93 -0.02 -12.92
N PRO A 225 4.98 -0.11 -12.08
CA PRO A 225 5.45 1.01 -11.25
C PRO A 225 5.83 2.24 -12.08
N TRP A 226 5.61 3.44 -11.53
CA TRP A 226 5.79 4.75 -12.17
C TRP A 226 4.90 5.01 -13.39
N VAL A 227 4.08 4.04 -13.80
CA VAL A 227 3.05 4.21 -14.83
C VAL A 227 1.67 4.29 -14.18
N HIS A 228 1.32 3.31 -13.33
CA HIS A 228 0.00 3.26 -12.68
C HIS A 228 0.04 3.61 -11.18
N TYR A 229 1.21 3.56 -10.55
CA TYR A 229 1.38 3.87 -9.13
C TYR A 229 2.83 4.20 -8.83
N VAL A 230 3.09 4.86 -7.71
CA VAL A 230 4.43 5.19 -7.22
C VAL A 230 4.86 4.12 -6.20
N PRO A 231 5.90 3.32 -6.45
CA PRO A 231 6.38 2.35 -5.47
C PRO A 231 7.05 3.09 -4.29
N VAL A 232 6.76 2.65 -3.07
CA VAL A 232 7.31 3.21 -1.83
C VAL A 232 8.06 2.12 -1.08
N GLN A 233 9.24 2.45 -0.54
CA GLN A 233 9.98 1.52 0.30
C GLN A 233 9.18 1.10 1.55
N ILE A 234 9.34 -0.15 1.99
CA ILE A 234 8.66 -0.63 3.19
C ILE A 234 9.06 0.20 4.41
N ASP A 235 10.28 0.74 4.44
CA ASP A 235 10.73 1.60 5.52
C ASP A 235 10.23 3.06 5.43
N TYR A 236 9.54 3.44 4.35
CA TYR A 236 9.01 4.79 4.09
C TYR A 236 10.08 5.89 4.01
N SER A 237 11.35 5.52 3.87
CA SER A 237 12.47 6.48 3.87
C SER A 237 12.43 7.44 2.68
N ASP A 238 11.73 7.09 1.61
CA ASP A 238 11.57 7.85 0.38
C ASP A 238 10.31 8.73 0.34
N LEU A 239 9.44 8.71 1.37
CA LEU A 239 8.19 9.46 1.31
C LEU A 239 8.39 10.98 1.21
N TYR A 240 9.36 11.54 1.94
CA TYR A 240 9.62 12.97 1.86
C TYR A 240 10.16 13.38 0.48
N ASP A 241 11.06 12.57 -0.09
CA ASP A 241 11.62 12.82 -1.43
C ASP A 241 10.55 12.72 -2.52
N ILE A 242 9.69 11.69 -2.45
CA ILE A 242 8.56 11.51 -3.37
C ILE A 242 7.63 12.73 -3.31
N MET A 243 7.28 13.18 -2.10
CA MET A 243 6.39 14.32 -1.95
C MET A 243 7.05 15.63 -2.37
N SER A 244 8.33 15.84 -2.07
CA SER A 244 9.11 16.98 -2.57
C SER A 244 9.16 17.00 -4.10
N PHE A 245 9.33 15.85 -4.75
CA PHE A 245 9.34 15.74 -6.21
C PHE A 245 8.00 16.13 -6.84
N PHE A 246 6.88 15.64 -6.30
CA PHE A 246 5.56 15.89 -6.88
C PHE A 246 4.93 17.22 -6.47
N VAL A 247 5.04 17.59 -5.19
CA VAL A 247 4.43 18.81 -4.63
C VAL A 247 5.36 20.00 -4.74
N GLY A 248 6.67 19.79 -4.66
CA GLY A 248 7.69 20.83 -4.58
C GLY A 248 8.20 21.01 -3.15
N PRO A 249 9.26 21.82 -2.97
CA PRO A 249 9.86 22.11 -1.66
C PRO A 249 8.85 22.75 -0.68
N PRO A 250 9.04 22.63 0.65
CA PRO A 250 8.11 23.19 1.64
C PRO A 250 7.93 24.72 1.54
N ASP A 251 8.98 25.44 1.14
CA ASP A 251 8.96 26.89 0.91
C ASP A 251 8.38 27.31 -0.45
N ALA A 252 8.13 26.35 -1.35
CA ALA A 252 7.63 26.58 -2.69
C ALA A 252 6.64 25.48 -3.15
N PRO A 253 5.53 25.25 -2.41
CA PRO A 253 4.54 24.26 -2.79
C PRO A 253 3.91 24.61 -4.16
N GLY A 254 3.63 23.59 -4.96
CA GLY A 254 3.13 23.72 -6.33
C GLY A 254 4.23 23.94 -7.38
N LYS A 255 5.51 23.96 -6.98
CA LYS A 255 6.66 23.98 -7.91
C LYS A 255 7.22 22.58 -8.21
N GLY A 256 6.54 21.52 -7.78
CA GLY A 256 6.87 20.15 -8.12
C GLY A 256 6.37 19.72 -9.50
N ASN A 257 6.35 18.41 -9.70
CA ASN A 257 6.03 17.77 -10.97
C ASN A 257 4.55 17.35 -11.07
N ASP A 258 3.62 18.31 -10.95
CA ASP A 258 2.16 18.07 -10.95
C ASP A 258 1.67 17.39 -12.25
N ASP A 259 2.24 17.74 -13.40
CA ASP A 259 1.89 17.12 -14.68
C ASP A 259 2.23 15.62 -14.73
N LEU A 260 3.37 15.21 -14.16
CA LEU A 260 3.75 13.80 -14.07
C LEU A 260 2.84 13.04 -13.11
N ALA A 261 2.47 13.68 -11.98
CA ALA A 261 1.51 13.12 -11.04
C ALA A 261 0.15 12.89 -11.71
N ARG A 262 -0.34 13.88 -12.47
CA ARG A 262 -1.57 13.79 -13.25
C ARG A 262 -1.55 12.64 -14.25
N GLU A 263 -0.44 12.44 -14.94
CA GLU A 263 -0.27 11.34 -15.90
C GLU A 263 -0.37 9.97 -15.21
N ILE A 264 0.33 9.78 -14.08
CA ILE A 264 0.28 8.53 -13.31
C ILE A 264 -1.15 8.23 -12.85
N ALA A 265 -1.85 9.23 -12.29
CA ALA A 265 -3.21 9.08 -11.82
C ALA A 265 -4.20 8.75 -12.97
N ALA A 266 -4.04 9.40 -14.13
CA ALA A 266 -4.85 9.13 -15.31
C ALA A 266 -4.63 7.71 -15.84
N ASN A 267 -3.39 7.25 -15.90
CA ASN A 267 -3.03 5.89 -16.30
C ASN A 267 -3.61 4.86 -15.33
N ALA A 268 -3.53 5.11 -14.02
CA ALA A 268 -4.13 4.26 -12.99
C ALA A 268 -5.64 4.10 -13.19
N ARG A 269 -6.34 5.23 -13.36
CA ARG A 269 -7.78 5.25 -13.60
C ARG A 269 -8.14 4.51 -14.87
N LYS A 270 -7.44 4.79 -15.98
CA LYS A 270 -7.64 4.09 -17.25
C LYS A 270 -7.48 2.58 -17.11
N PHE A 271 -6.41 2.14 -16.43
CA PHE A 271 -6.19 0.72 -16.16
C PHE A 271 -7.38 0.11 -15.41
N THR A 272 -7.89 0.77 -14.37
CA THR A 272 -9.05 0.24 -13.63
C THR A 272 -10.32 0.15 -14.47
N THR A 273 -10.55 1.09 -15.38
CA THR A 273 -11.75 1.12 -16.23
C THR A 273 -11.68 0.19 -17.43
N GLU A 274 -10.48 -0.18 -17.89
CA GLU A 274 -10.29 -0.96 -19.12
C GLU A 274 -9.76 -2.38 -18.88
N MET A 275 -9.00 -2.60 -17.79
CA MET A 275 -8.25 -3.84 -17.53
C MET A 275 -8.51 -4.45 -16.15
N TRP A 276 -9.28 -3.79 -15.29
CA TRP A 276 -9.71 -4.31 -13.98
C TRP A 276 -11.23 -4.12 -13.79
N ARG A 277 -11.98 -4.55 -14.79
CA ARG A 277 -13.45 -4.65 -14.76
C ARG A 277 -13.88 -6.00 -14.19
N TRP A 278 -15.18 -6.13 -14.01
CA TRP A 278 -15.78 -7.39 -13.57
C TRP A 278 -15.49 -8.51 -14.57
N GLU A 279 -15.57 -8.21 -15.86
CA GLU A 279 -15.30 -9.11 -16.97
C GLU A 279 -13.84 -9.60 -16.96
N ASP A 280 -12.90 -8.73 -16.60
CA ASP A 280 -11.47 -9.08 -16.53
C ASP A 280 -11.20 -10.04 -15.35
N MET A 281 -11.85 -9.81 -14.20
CA MET A 281 -11.80 -10.73 -13.05
C MET A 281 -12.45 -12.08 -13.39
N GLN A 282 -13.59 -12.09 -14.08
CA GLN A 282 -14.24 -13.30 -14.56
C GLN A 282 -13.36 -14.08 -15.54
N ALA A 283 -12.75 -13.40 -16.50
CA ALA A 283 -11.84 -14.01 -17.47
C ALA A 283 -10.61 -14.62 -16.78
N TYR A 284 -10.01 -13.90 -15.82
CA TYR A 284 -8.92 -14.42 -15.00
C TYR A 284 -9.33 -15.70 -14.26
N MET A 285 -10.46 -15.66 -13.54
CA MET A 285 -10.95 -16.81 -12.77
C MET A 285 -11.32 -18.00 -13.67
N PHE A 286 -11.93 -17.75 -14.82
CA PHE A 286 -12.26 -18.79 -15.79
C PHE A 286 -11.00 -19.50 -16.29
N ARG A 287 -10.00 -18.73 -16.74
CA ARG A 287 -8.71 -19.27 -17.17
C ARG A 287 -8.00 -20.00 -16.05
N PHE A 288 -8.01 -19.44 -14.84
CA PHE A 288 -7.43 -20.06 -13.65
C PHE A 288 -8.03 -21.44 -13.39
N LEU A 289 -9.37 -21.57 -13.42
CA LEU A 289 -10.06 -22.84 -13.18
C LEU A 289 -9.77 -23.87 -14.27
N LEU A 290 -9.67 -23.47 -15.55
CA LEU A 290 -9.28 -24.35 -16.65
C LEU A 290 -7.87 -24.91 -16.45
N GLU A 291 -6.89 -24.05 -16.16
CA GLU A 291 -5.50 -24.47 -15.94
C GLU A 291 -5.37 -25.32 -14.67
N TYR A 292 -6.06 -24.95 -13.59
CA TYR A 292 -6.09 -25.71 -12.37
C TYR A 292 -6.66 -27.11 -12.61
N SER A 293 -7.77 -27.22 -13.33
CA SER A 293 -8.37 -28.51 -13.70
C SER A 293 -7.43 -29.36 -14.55
N ARG A 294 -6.70 -28.76 -15.49
CA ARG A 294 -5.71 -29.47 -16.32
C ARG A 294 -4.56 -30.02 -15.49
N VAL A 295 -4.01 -29.21 -14.56
CA VAL A 295 -2.89 -29.63 -13.69
C VAL A 295 -3.32 -30.72 -12.69
N ALA A 296 -4.55 -30.62 -12.18
CA ALA A 296 -5.13 -31.60 -11.25
C ALA A 296 -5.61 -32.89 -11.92
N SER A 297 -5.77 -32.92 -13.25
CA SER A 297 -6.20 -34.12 -13.98
C SER A 297 -5.15 -35.23 -13.93
N ASN A 298 -5.62 -36.48 -13.81
CA ASN A 298 -4.78 -37.67 -14.00
C ASN A 298 -4.39 -37.87 -15.47
N ASP A 299 -5.27 -37.48 -16.40
CA ASP A 299 -5.01 -37.45 -17.85
C ASP A 299 -4.72 -35.99 -18.24
N ARG A 300 -3.46 -35.58 -18.07
CA ARG A 300 -3.04 -34.20 -18.35
C ARG A 300 -3.01 -33.92 -19.85
N ASP A 301 -2.65 -34.92 -20.66
CA ASP A 301 -2.47 -34.80 -22.10
C ASP A 301 -3.81 -34.70 -22.83
N GLY A 302 -4.87 -35.33 -22.30
CA GLY A 302 -6.24 -35.20 -22.79
C GLY A 302 -6.87 -33.82 -22.54
N TYR A 303 -6.35 -33.03 -21.60
CA TYR A 303 -6.83 -31.69 -21.26
C TYR A 303 -6.00 -30.55 -21.88
N VAL A 304 -5.01 -30.87 -22.71
CA VAL A 304 -4.28 -29.85 -23.48
C VAL A 304 -5.20 -29.29 -24.56
N TYR A 305 -5.48 -27.98 -24.52
CA TYR A 305 -6.17 -27.29 -25.60
C TYR A 305 -5.37 -27.42 -26.91
N ARG A 306 -5.97 -28.00 -27.95
CA ARG A 306 -5.28 -28.33 -29.22
C ARG A 306 -5.46 -27.29 -30.33
N GLY A 307 -6.00 -26.12 -30.02
CA GLY A 307 -6.32 -25.09 -31.02
C GLY A 307 -7.81 -25.00 -31.28
#